data_AF-S5E2X7-F1
#
_entry.id   AF-S5E2X7-F1
#
_cell.length_a   1.000
_cell.length_b   1.000
_cell.length_c   1.000
_cell.angle_alpha   90.00
_cell.angle_beta   90.00
_cell.angle_gamma   90.00
#
_symmetry.space_group_name_H-M   'P 1'
#
loop_
_entity.id
_entity.type
_entity.pdbx_description
1 polymer ?
#
loop_
_entity_poly.entity_id
_entity_poly.type
_entity_poly.pdbx_seq_one_letter_code
_entity_poly.pdbx_strand_id
1 'polypeptide(L)'
;YWHYHDHVVGTHHGTGGIRKGLYGPVVVRRKGDILRDQTCTVVINDMMINNKTAHNSVNIEATVGDRLEFVMITHGEFYHTFHIHGHRWADNRTGILTGRDDPSRVIDNKICGRADSFGLQIIAGDRVGAGAWMYHCHVQSH
;
A
#
# COMPACT_ATOMS: atom_id res chain seq x y z
N TYR A 1 6.52 -4.51 -7.22
CA TYR A 1 6.60 -3.30 -6.38
C TYR A 1 7.69 -3.53 -5.37
N TRP A 2 8.53 -2.53 -5.15
CA TRP A 2 9.72 -2.60 -4.32
C TRP A 2 9.81 -1.33 -3.48
N HIS A 3 10.83 -1.25 -2.63
CA HIS A 3 11.14 -0.07 -1.83
C HIS A 3 12.64 0.09 -1.62
N TYR A 4 13.03 1.27 -1.17
CA TYR A 4 14.37 1.57 -0.67
C TYR A 4 14.27 2.12 0.75
N HIS A 5 15.33 1.95 1.55
CA HIS A 5 15.43 2.56 2.87
C HIS A 5 16.89 2.74 3.29
N ASP A 6 17.12 3.55 4.33
CA ASP A 6 18.41 3.65 5.01
C ASP A 6 18.78 2.34 5.74
N HIS A 7 20.07 2.05 5.83
CA HIS A 7 20.58 0.84 6.49
C HIS A 7 21.65 1.13 7.56
N VAL A 8 21.95 2.39 7.88
CA VAL A 8 23.06 2.73 8.79
C VAL A 8 22.74 3.74 9.88
N VAL A 9 21.63 4.47 9.81
CA VAL A 9 21.26 5.45 10.83
C VAL A 9 20.69 4.75 12.07
N GLY A 10 21.33 4.99 13.22
CA GLY A 10 20.92 4.47 14.53
C GLY A 10 21.41 3.05 14.83
N THR A 11 21.36 2.13 13.87
CA THR A 11 21.86 0.76 14.00
C THR A 11 22.48 0.28 12.68
N HIS A 12 23.19 -0.86 12.69
CA HIS A 12 23.69 -1.52 11.48
C HIS A 12 22.59 -2.05 10.54
N HIS A 13 21.32 -1.94 10.94
CA HIS A 13 20.16 -2.31 10.13
C HIS A 13 19.23 -1.11 9.86
N GLY A 14 19.73 0.12 10.04
CA GLY A 14 19.00 1.35 9.70
C GLY A 14 17.75 1.62 10.54
N THR A 15 17.60 1.00 11.71
CA THR A 15 16.40 1.13 12.55
C THR A 15 16.04 2.60 12.84
N GLY A 16 17.05 3.43 13.10
CA GLY A 16 16.86 4.85 13.36
C GLY A 16 16.44 5.64 12.11
N GLY A 17 17.00 5.29 10.94
CA GLY A 17 16.66 5.92 9.67
C GLY A 17 15.23 5.60 9.24
N ILE A 18 14.87 4.32 9.23
CA ILE A 18 13.52 3.85 8.92
C ILE A 18 12.49 4.52 9.86
N ARG A 19 12.72 4.47 11.17
CA ARG A 19 11.80 5.07 12.16
C ARG A 19 11.59 6.57 11.92
N LYS A 20 12.59 7.28 11.40
CA LYS A 20 12.54 8.72 11.12
C LYS A 20 12.08 9.07 9.70
N GLY A 21 11.77 8.11 8.85
CA GLY A 21 11.19 8.36 7.53
C GLY A 21 12.14 8.17 6.34
N LEU A 22 13.33 7.58 6.53
CA LEU A 22 14.25 7.29 5.42
C LEU A 22 13.84 5.99 4.71
N TYR A 23 12.69 6.04 4.03
CA TYR A 23 12.14 4.97 3.19
C TYR A 23 11.45 5.57 1.96
N GLY A 24 11.25 4.78 0.92
CA GLY A 24 10.43 5.21 -0.22
C GLY A 24 10.14 4.11 -1.24
N PRO A 25 9.15 4.34 -2.12
CA PRO A 25 8.68 3.35 -3.08
C PRO A 25 9.60 3.24 -4.30
N VAL A 26 9.70 2.03 -4.85
CA VAL A 26 10.31 1.78 -6.16
C VAL A 26 9.35 0.95 -7.02
N VAL A 27 8.99 1.45 -8.20
CA VAL A 27 8.13 0.73 -9.14
C VAL A 27 8.92 0.41 -10.40
N VAL A 28 9.18 -0.88 -10.63
CA VAL A 28 9.77 -1.39 -11.87
C VAL A 28 8.65 -1.99 -12.70
N ARG A 29 8.43 -1.46 -13.90
CA ARG A 29 7.34 -1.87 -14.80
C ARG A 29 7.84 -2.83 -15.87
N ARG A 30 7.01 -3.83 -16.19
CA ARG A 30 7.18 -4.64 -17.40
C ARG A 30 6.60 -3.88 -18.58
N LYS A 31 7.16 -4.07 -19.79
CA LYS A 31 6.54 -3.60 -21.03
C LYS A 31 5.09 -4.12 -21.10
N GLY A 32 4.14 -3.21 -21.33
CA GLY A 32 2.72 -3.52 -21.40
C GLY A 32 1.97 -3.48 -20.06
N ASP A 33 2.64 -3.19 -18.94
CA ASP A 33 1.94 -2.94 -17.68
C ASP A 33 1.01 -1.72 -17.82
N ILE A 34 -0.22 -1.87 -17.33
CA ILE A 34 -1.22 -0.81 -17.33
C ILE A 34 -0.72 0.35 -16.45
N LEU A 35 -0.77 1.55 -17.00
CA LEU A 35 -0.39 2.76 -16.29
C LEU A 35 -1.58 3.31 -15.51
N ARG A 36 -1.26 3.84 -14.34
CA ARG A 36 -2.12 4.59 -13.42
C ARG A 36 -2.26 6.06 -13.80
N ASP A 37 -3.33 6.66 -13.30
CA ASP A 37 -3.54 8.11 -13.26
C ASP A 37 -2.81 8.72 -12.05
N GLN A 38 -2.86 8.03 -10.90
CA GLN A 38 -2.19 8.45 -9.67
C GLN A 38 -1.47 7.28 -8.98
N THR A 39 -0.26 7.53 -8.47
CA THR A 39 0.44 6.59 -7.57
C THR A 39 0.32 7.08 -6.13
N CYS A 40 -0.24 6.24 -5.25
CA CYS A 40 -0.47 6.49 -3.83
C CYS A 40 0.50 5.63 -3.00
N THR A 41 1.38 6.25 -2.22
CA THR A 41 2.31 5.50 -1.35
C THR A 41 1.78 5.46 0.07
N VAL A 42 1.62 4.25 0.61
CA VAL A 42 1.18 4.00 1.99
C VAL A 42 2.25 3.18 2.68
N VAL A 43 2.95 3.79 3.63
CA VAL A 43 3.94 3.12 4.47
C VAL A 43 3.37 3.00 5.87
N ILE A 44 3.12 1.78 6.34
CA ILE A 44 2.83 1.56 7.76
C ILE A 44 4.17 1.34 8.46
N ASN A 45 4.59 2.32 9.25
CA ASN A 45 5.86 2.31 9.97
C ASN A 45 5.59 2.36 11.47
N ASP A 46 5.86 1.26 12.17
CA ASP A 46 5.38 1.05 13.54
C ASP A 46 3.86 1.34 13.62
N MET A 47 3.43 2.31 14.41
CA MET A 47 2.01 2.67 14.59
C MET A 47 1.58 3.89 13.78
N MET A 48 2.34 4.23 12.73
CA MET A 48 2.12 5.43 11.93
C MET A 48 1.93 5.09 10.46
N ILE A 49 1.10 5.87 9.78
CA ILE A 49 1.00 5.85 8.33
C ILE A 49 1.81 7.03 7.79
N ASN A 50 2.82 6.77 6.97
CA ASN A 50 3.73 7.77 6.40
C ASN A 50 4.33 8.71 7.48
N ASN A 51 4.65 8.14 8.65
CA ASN A 51 5.16 8.87 9.82
C ASN A 51 4.24 10.02 10.31
N LYS A 52 2.94 9.95 10.00
CA LYS A 52 1.94 10.86 10.57
C LYS A 52 1.44 10.36 11.91
N THR A 53 1.09 11.30 12.78
CA THR A 53 0.47 11.00 14.08
C THR A 53 -0.91 10.36 13.89
N ALA A 54 -1.39 9.68 14.94
CA ALA A 54 -2.71 9.05 14.94
C ALA A 54 -3.81 10.03 14.48
N HIS A 55 -4.76 9.51 13.69
CA HIS A 55 -5.87 10.26 13.10
C HIS A 55 -5.48 11.45 12.22
N ASN A 56 -4.23 11.50 11.75
CA ASN A 56 -3.72 12.53 10.85
C ASN A 56 -3.03 11.93 9.61
N SER A 57 -3.52 10.76 9.16
CA SER A 57 -3.01 10.12 7.95
C SER A 57 -3.34 10.95 6.70
N VAL A 58 -2.74 10.57 5.57
CA VAL A 58 -2.93 11.29 4.31
C VAL A 58 -4.24 10.84 3.65
N ASN A 59 -5.13 11.78 3.38
CA ASN A 59 -6.28 11.52 2.52
C ASN A 59 -5.82 11.37 1.07
N ILE A 60 -6.32 10.35 0.39
CA ILE A 60 -6.09 10.13 -1.03
C ILE A 60 -7.37 10.52 -1.75
N GLU A 61 -7.30 11.58 -2.54
CA GLU A 61 -8.42 12.06 -3.36
C GLU A 61 -8.32 11.50 -4.77
N ALA A 62 -9.48 11.22 -5.37
CA ALA A 62 -9.62 10.68 -6.72
C ALA A 62 -11.03 10.94 -7.25
N THR A 63 -11.18 10.97 -8.57
CA THR A 63 -12.49 10.99 -9.25
C THR A 63 -12.95 9.55 -9.50
N VAL A 64 -14.26 9.31 -9.46
CA VAL A 64 -14.83 8.01 -9.84
C VAL A 64 -14.37 7.66 -11.26
N GLY A 65 -13.77 6.47 -11.41
CA GLY A 65 -13.18 5.99 -12.66
C GLY A 65 -11.66 6.14 -12.75
N ASP A 66 -11.03 6.96 -11.91
CA ASP A 66 -9.57 7.11 -11.90
C ASP A 66 -8.89 5.80 -11.50
N ARG A 67 -7.78 5.49 -12.17
CA ARG A 67 -6.94 4.34 -11.86
C ARG A 67 -5.88 4.74 -10.84
N LEU A 68 -6.08 4.27 -9.62
CA LEU A 68 -5.15 4.49 -8.51
C LEU A 68 -4.21 3.30 -8.37
N GLU A 69 -2.91 3.55 -8.36
CA GLU A 69 -1.88 2.56 -8.03
C GLU A 69 -1.39 2.78 -6.60
N PHE A 70 -1.62 1.81 -5.72
CA PHE A 70 -1.08 1.85 -4.37
C PHE A 70 0.25 1.12 -4.33
N VAL A 71 1.24 1.73 -3.70
CA VAL A 71 2.48 1.08 -3.26
C VAL A 71 2.40 1.01 -1.74
N MET A 72 2.19 -0.20 -1.22
CA MET A 72 2.05 -0.46 0.20
C MET A 72 3.36 -1.05 0.74
N ILE A 73 3.92 -0.44 1.78
CA ILE A 73 5.18 -0.85 2.42
C ILE A 73 4.95 -0.95 3.92
N THR A 74 5.55 -1.93 4.57
CA THR A 74 5.51 -2.07 6.03
C THR A 74 6.91 -2.01 6.62
N HIS A 75 7.09 -1.24 7.69
CA HIS A 75 8.34 -1.06 8.42
C HIS A 75 8.10 -1.03 9.93
N GLY A 76 9.18 -1.06 10.71
CA GLY A 76 9.12 -1.00 12.17
C GLY A 76 9.15 -2.39 12.81
N GLU A 77 8.42 -2.57 13.90
CA GLU A 77 8.43 -3.79 14.71
C GLU A 77 7.19 -4.67 14.59
N PHE A 78 6.07 -4.11 14.10
CA PHE A 78 4.76 -4.75 14.14
C PHE A 78 4.38 -5.42 12.82
N TYR A 79 3.48 -6.40 12.91
CA TYR A 79 2.72 -6.87 11.75
C TYR A 79 1.43 -6.05 11.62
N HIS A 80 0.92 -5.96 10.40
CA HIS A 80 -0.29 -5.21 10.10
C HIS A 80 -1.18 -5.99 9.12
N THR A 81 -2.42 -5.53 8.99
CA THR A 81 -3.35 -5.98 7.95
C THR A 81 -3.86 -4.76 7.21
N PHE A 82 -3.40 -4.54 5.98
CA PHE A 82 -3.81 -3.38 5.19
C PHE A 82 -5.16 -3.64 4.53
N HIS A 83 -6.15 -2.81 4.83
CA HIS A 83 -7.52 -2.91 4.34
C HIS A 83 -7.98 -1.62 3.66
N ILE A 84 -8.76 -1.75 2.58
CA ILE A 84 -9.42 -0.63 1.89
C ILE A 84 -10.92 -0.94 1.77
N HIS A 85 -11.77 -0.02 2.23
CA HIS A 85 -13.21 -0.13 2.10
C HIS A 85 -13.66 0.03 0.64
N GLY A 86 -14.70 -0.71 0.24
CA GLY A 86 -15.34 -0.57 -1.08
C GLY A 86 -14.51 -1.07 -2.27
N HIS A 87 -13.24 -1.42 -2.07
CA HIS A 87 -12.32 -1.79 -3.15
C HIS A 87 -11.65 -3.13 -2.87
N ARG A 88 -11.20 -3.79 -3.94
CA ARG A 88 -10.52 -5.09 -3.89
C ARG A 88 -9.49 -5.18 -5.01
N TRP A 89 -8.52 -6.07 -4.87
CA TRP A 89 -7.45 -6.30 -5.84
C TRP A 89 -7.06 -7.78 -5.89
N ALA A 90 -6.38 -8.19 -6.96
CA ALA A 90 -5.80 -9.53 -7.04
C ALA A 90 -4.50 -9.62 -6.24
N ASP A 91 -4.33 -10.65 -5.42
CA ASP A 91 -3.10 -10.91 -4.64
C ASP A 91 -1.98 -11.47 -5.54
N ASN A 92 -1.53 -10.65 -6.49
CA ASN A 92 -0.49 -10.97 -7.45
C ASN A 92 0.42 -9.75 -7.69
N ARG A 93 1.34 -9.85 -8.66
CA ARG A 93 2.32 -8.81 -8.96
C ARG A 93 1.72 -7.41 -9.20
N THR A 94 0.53 -7.32 -9.80
CA THR A 94 -0.03 -6.06 -10.31
C THR A 94 -1.27 -5.57 -9.58
N GLY A 95 -1.91 -6.42 -8.77
CA GLY A 95 -3.25 -6.13 -8.23
C GLY A 95 -4.39 -6.40 -9.22
N ILE A 96 -4.09 -6.86 -10.44
CA ILE A 96 -5.05 -7.05 -11.52
C ILE A 96 -4.97 -8.52 -11.97
N LEU A 97 -6.10 -9.20 -12.10
CA LEU A 97 -6.14 -10.54 -12.67
C LEU A 97 -5.67 -10.50 -14.12
N THR A 98 -4.78 -11.40 -14.53
CA THR A 98 -4.26 -11.42 -15.90
C THR A 98 -5.26 -11.95 -16.94
N GLY A 99 -6.36 -12.54 -16.48
CA GLY A 99 -7.42 -13.09 -17.32
C GLY A 99 -8.33 -14.03 -16.52
N ARG A 100 -9.23 -14.73 -17.22
CA ARG A 100 -10.18 -15.68 -16.62
C ARG A 100 -9.51 -16.83 -15.88
N ASP A 101 -8.33 -17.24 -16.33
CA ASP A 101 -7.60 -18.41 -15.81
C ASP A 101 -6.57 -18.05 -14.74
N ASP A 102 -6.49 -16.78 -14.31
CA ASP A 102 -5.61 -16.36 -13.22
C ASP A 102 -6.19 -16.87 -11.87
N PRO A 103 -5.50 -17.77 -11.15
CA PRO A 103 -6.00 -18.35 -9.90
C PRO A 103 -5.78 -17.43 -8.68
N SER A 104 -5.22 -16.24 -8.88
CA SER A 104 -4.91 -15.32 -7.79
C SER A 104 -6.17 -14.97 -6.99
N ARG A 105 -6.05 -15.00 -5.67
CA ARG A 105 -7.15 -14.58 -4.79
C ARG A 105 -7.48 -13.11 -5.02
N VAL A 106 -8.76 -12.77 -5.06
CA VAL A 106 -9.21 -11.38 -5.01
C VAL A 106 -9.48 -11.03 -3.55
N ILE A 107 -8.80 -10.02 -3.04
CA ILE A 107 -8.77 -9.64 -1.62
C ILE A 107 -8.99 -8.14 -1.45
N ASP A 108 -9.43 -7.74 -0.26
CA ASP A 108 -9.52 -6.35 0.20
C ASP A 108 -8.70 -6.11 1.47
N ASN A 109 -8.08 -7.17 2.02
CA ASN A 109 -7.30 -7.15 3.24
C ASN A 109 -6.07 -8.07 3.09
N LYS A 110 -4.88 -7.57 3.44
CA LYS A 110 -3.63 -8.34 3.34
C LYS A 110 -2.77 -8.17 4.59
N ILE A 111 -2.39 -9.28 5.23
CA ILE A 111 -1.36 -9.27 6.27
C ILE A 111 -0.01 -8.91 5.67
N CYS A 112 0.75 -8.05 6.36
CA CYS A 112 2.07 -7.59 5.95
C CYS A 112 2.96 -7.43 7.19
N GLY A 113 4.22 -7.82 7.03
CA GLY A 113 5.26 -7.71 8.04
C GLY A 113 6.37 -6.76 7.62
N ARG A 114 7.38 -6.67 8.47
CA ARG A 114 8.49 -5.74 8.33
C ARG A 114 9.23 -5.96 7.01
N ALA A 115 9.48 -4.87 6.30
CA ALA A 115 10.08 -4.79 4.97
C ALA A 115 9.28 -5.44 3.83
N ASP A 116 8.04 -5.90 4.08
CA ASP A 116 7.15 -6.29 2.99
C ASP A 116 6.82 -5.08 2.13
N SER A 117 6.74 -5.31 0.81
CA SER A 117 6.14 -4.37 -0.11
C SER A 117 5.30 -5.11 -1.15
N PHE A 118 4.16 -4.51 -1.48
CA PHE A 118 3.33 -4.95 -2.59
C PHE A 118 2.69 -3.73 -3.22
N GLY A 119 2.06 -3.93 -4.36
CA GLY A 119 1.27 -2.89 -4.96
C GLY A 119 0.10 -3.47 -5.71
N LEU A 120 -0.86 -2.59 -5.94
CA LEU A 120 -2.16 -2.93 -6.47
C LEU A 120 -2.67 -1.75 -7.28
N GLN A 121 -3.60 -2.02 -8.18
CA GLN A 121 -4.37 -0.98 -8.85
C GLN A 121 -5.85 -1.20 -8.62
N ILE A 122 -6.56 -0.12 -8.35
CA ILE A 122 -8.02 -0.08 -8.25
C ILE A 122 -8.56 0.95 -9.23
N ILE A 123 -9.80 0.77 -9.64
CA ILE A 123 -10.59 1.84 -10.26
C ILE A 123 -11.41 2.48 -9.15
N ALA A 124 -11.20 3.77 -8.93
CA ALA A 124 -11.85 4.52 -7.87
C ALA A 124 -13.37 4.46 -8.02
N GLY A 125 -14.07 3.97 -6.99
CA GLY A 125 -15.52 3.88 -6.98
C GLY A 125 -16.11 2.81 -7.91
N ASP A 126 -15.32 1.88 -8.45
CA ASP A 126 -15.86 0.82 -9.34
C ASP A 126 -16.95 0.01 -8.64
N ARG A 127 -18.17 0.11 -9.18
CA ARG A 127 -19.41 -0.51 -8.66
C ARG A 127 -19.82 -0.11 -7.24
N VAL A 128 -19.13 0.82 -6.60
CA VAL A 128 -19.45 1.31 -5.24
C VAL A 128 -19.74 2.82 -5.19
N GLY A 129 -19.36 3.57 -6.23
CA GLY A 129 -19.64 5.00 -6.36
C GLY A 129 -18.69 5.89 -5.55
N ALA A 130 -19.00 7.20 -5.55
CA ALA A 130 -18.26 8.20 -4.80
C ALA A 130 -18.50 8.06 -3.29
N GLY A 131 -17.50 8.39 -2.49
CA GLY A 131 -17.61 8.37 -1.02
C GLY A 131 -16.26 8.57 -0.33
N ALA A 132 -16.32 8.75 0.99
CA ALA A 132 -15.14 8.74 1.85
C ALA A 132 -14.81 7.29 2.24
N TRP A 133 -14.13 6.58 1.34
CA TRP A 133 -13.73 5.18 1.54
C TRP A 133 -12.50 5.09 2.44
N MET A 134 -12.65 4.47 3.61
CA MET A 134 -11.55 4.33 4.56
C MET A 134 -10.48 3.36 4.04
N TYR A 135 -9.23 3.63 4.40
CA TYR A 135 -8.17 2.62 4.44
C TYR A 135 -7.57 2.63 5.84
N HIS A 136 -7.28 1.46 6.39
CA HIS A 136 -6.75 1.35 7.75
C HIS A 136 -6.00 0.03 7.98
N CYS A 137 -5.25 -0.02 9.07
CA CYS A 137 -4.82 -1.30 9.63
C CYS A 137 -6.04 -2.00 10.22
N HIS A 138 -6.24 -3.30 9.96
CA HIS A 138 -7.38 -4.06 10.49
C HIS A 138 -7.04 -4.82 11.79
N VAL A 139 -5.88 -4.57 12.39
CA VAL A 139 -5.60 -5.01 13.76
C VAL A 139 -6.34 -4.05 14.67
N GLN A 140 -7.28 -4.55 15.47
CA GLN A 140 -8.30 -3.71 16.12
C GLN A 140 -7.75 -2.62 17.05
N SER A 141 -6.58 -2.82 17.65
CA SER A 141 -5.94 -1.85 18.55
C SER A 141 -4.99 -0.88 17.84
N HIS A 142 -4.76 -1.06 16.54
CA HIS A 142 -3.85 -0.24 15.73
C HIS A 142 -4.58 0.98 15.14
#